data_AF-A9WPJ9-F1
#
_entry.id   AF-A9WPJ9-F1
#
_cell.length_a   1.000
_cell.length_b   1.000
_cell.length_c   1.000
_cell.angle_alpha   90.00
_cell.angle_beta   90.00
_cell.angle_gamma   90.00
#
_symmetry.space_group_name_H-M   'P 1'
#
loop_
_entity.id
_entity.type
_entity.pdbx_description
1 polymer ?
#
loop_
_entity_poly.entity_id
_entity_poly.type
_entity_poly.pdbx_seq_one_letter_code
_entity_poly.pdbx_strand_id
1 'polypeptide(L)' 'MQASKPWFGIGGIDLSNIAEVVAAGAQRVVVVRAITEATDPAAAATALKAELPQL' A
#
# COMPACT_ATOMS: atom_id res chain seq x y z
N MET A 1 4.92 3.63 -27.84
CA MET A 1 4.72 4.09 -26.46
C MET A 1 5.50 3.16 -25.54
N GLN A 2 6.38 3.68 -24.69
CA GLN A 2 7.16 2.86 -23.77
C GLN A 2 6.31 2.62 -22.51
N ALA A 3 5.95 1.37 -22.21
CA ALA A 3 5.27 1.06 -20.96
C ALA A 3 6.23 1.34 -19.78
N SER A 4 5.78 2.12 -18.80
CA SER A 4 6.56 2.36 -17.58
C SER A 4 6.74 1.04 -16.81
N LYS A 5 7.98 0.74 -16.38
CA LYS A 5 8.26 -0.44 -15.56
C LYS A 5 7.50 -0.32 -14.23
N PRO A 6 6.71 -1.35 -13.82
CA PRO A 6 6.01 -1.30 -12.54
C PRO A 6 7.01 -1.29 -11.37
N TRP A 7 6.66 -0.54 -10.33
CA TRP A 7 7.42 -0.44 -9.08
C TRP A 7 6.47 -0.49 -7.87
N PHE A 8 7.03 -0.71 -6.68
CA PHE A 8 6.31 -0.88 -5.42
C PHE A 8 6.96 -0.04 -4.32
N GLY A 9 6.14 0.67 -3.53
CA GLY A 9 6.60 1.27 -2.27
C GLY A 9 6.75 0.20 -1.18
N ILE A 10 7.83 0.26 -0.39
CA ILE A 10 8.08 -0.67 0.72
C ILE A 10 8.75 0.06 1.89
N GLY A 11 8.49 -0.43 3.10
CA GLY A 11 9.17 0.00 4.33
C GLY A 11 8.20 0.66 5.32
N GLY A 12 7.80 -0.09 6.34
CA GLY A 12 6.99 0.46 7.45
C GLY A 12 5.65 1.07 7.04
N ILE A 13 5.04 0.61 5.94
CA ILE A 13 3.76 1.15 5.44
C ILE A 13 2.61 0.63 6.32
N ASP A 14 1.73 1.55 6.72
CA ASP A 14 0.49 1.28 7.45
C ASP A 14 -0.56 2.38 7.15
N LEU A 15 -1.72 2.35 7.83
CA LEU A 15 -2.82 3.29 7.60
C LEU A 15 -2.48 4.74 7.98
N SER A 16 -1.46 4.98 8.78
CA SER A 16 -1.05 6.34 9.16
C SER A 16 -0.24 7.05 8.06
N ASN A 17 0.40 6.30 7.16
CA ASN A 17 1.33 6.87 6.16
C ASN A 17 1.03 6.48 4.71
N ILE A 18 0.10 5.55 4.44
CA ILE A 18 -0.20 5.08 3.09
C ILE A 18 -0.61 6.22 2.14
N ALA A 19 -1.33 7.22 2.64
CA ALA A 19 -1.72 8.39 1.84
C ALA A 19 -0.51 9.19 1.33
N GLU A 20 0.55 9.33 2.14
CA GLU A 20 1.79 10.01 1.74
C GLU A 20 2.54 9.20 0.68
N VAL A 21 2.57 7.87 0.82
CA VAL A 21 3.18 6.96 -0.14
C VAL A 21 2.47 7.02 -1.50
N VAL A 22 1.15 7.09 -1.50
CA VAL A 22 0.33 7.28 -2.70
C VAL A 22 0.56 8.67 -3.31
N ALA A 23 0.61 9.73 -2.49
CA ALA A 23 0.91 11.09 -2.94
C ALA A 23 2.30 11.22 -3.58
N ALA A 24 3.27 10.39 -3.14
CA ALA A 24 4.59 10.28 -3.76
C ALA A 24 4.60 9.52 -5.11
N GLY A 25 3.44 9.03 -5.56
CA GLY A 25 3.24 8.39 -6.87
C GLY A 25 3.18 6.86 -6.82
N ALA A 26 3.17 6.24 -5.63
CA ALA A 26 3.06 4.80 -5.52
C ALA A 26 1.64 4.33 -5.91
N GLN A 27 1.58 3.39 -6.85
CA GLN A 27 0.33 2.71 -7.24
C GLN A 27 0.23 1.30 -6.65
N ARG A 28 1.30 0.81 -6.03
CA ARG A 28 1.44 -0.53 -5.46
C ARG A 28 2.33 -0.45 -4.23
N VAL A 29 1.98 -1.18 -3.18
CA VAL A 29 2.74 -1.18 -1.91
C VAL A 29 2.97 -2.59 -1.39
N VAL A 30 4.04 -2.76 -0.62
CA VAL A 30 4.34 -3.98 0.14
C VAL A 30 4.16 -3.69 1.61
N VAL A 31 3.25 -4.42 2.24
CA VAL A 31 2.93 -4.28 3.66
C VAL A 31 3.15 -5.64 4.35
N VAL A 32 3.87 -5.63 5.47
CA VAL A 32 4.15 -6.83 6.27
C VAL A 32 3.46 -6.69 7.63
N ARG A 33 4.10 -6.04 8.61
CA ARG A 33 3.64 -6.00 10.01
C ARG A 33 2.24 -5.43 10.18
N ALA A 34 1.88 -4.36 9.47
CA ALA A 34 0.55 -3.77 9.57
C ALA A 34 -0.60 -4.71 9.11
N ILE A 35 -0.29 -5.79 8.38
CA ILE A 35 -1.24 -6.86 8.07
C ILE A 35 -1.00 -8.08 8.96
N THR A 36 0.24 -8.58 9.05
CA THR A 36 0.54 -9.85 9.72
C THR A 36 0.42 -9.80 11.25
N GLU A 37 0.53 -8.61 11.85
CA GLU A 37 0.40 -8.40 13.30
C GLU A 37 -0.95 -7.76 13.69
N ALA A 38 -1.82 -7.47 12.71
CA ALA A 38 -3.14 -6.94 13.00
C ALA A 38 -4.03 -7.99 13.66
N THR A 39 -4.90 -7.54 14.57
CA THR A 39 -5.93 -8.41 15.19
C THR A 39 -6.85 -9.03 14.14
N ASP A 40 -7.15 -8.30 13.07
CA ASP A 40 -7.86 -8.78 11.88
C ASP A 40 -7.05 -8.43 10.62
N PRO A 41 -6.25 -9.39 10.10
CA PRO A 41 -5.45 -9.18 8.88
C PRO A 41 -6.28 -8.89 7.64
N ALA A 42 -7.50 -9.44 7.54
CA ALA A 42 -8.37 -9.24 6.37
C ALA A 42 -8.95 -7.81 6.36
N ALA A 43 -9.39 -7.33 7.52
CA ALA A 43 -9.81 -5.95 7.69
C ALA A 43 -8.67 -4.97 7.42
N ALA A 44 -7.46 -5.23 7.95
CA ALA A 44 -6.28 -4.40 7.72
C ALA A 44 -5.91 -4.33 6.22
N ALA A 45 -5.87 -5.49 5.54
CA ALA A 45 -5.60 -5.54 4.11
C ALA A 45 -6.66 -4.79 3.28
N THR A 46 -7.94 -4.91 3.66
CA THR A 46 -9.05 -4.21 3.00
C THR A 46 -8.93 -2.70 3.15
N ALA A 47 -8.64 -2.23 4.37
CA ALA A 47 -8.47 -0.80 4.65
C ALA A 47 -7.27 -0.22 3.88
N LEU A 48 -6.12 -0.90 3.89
CA LEU A 48 -4.94 -0.46 3.14
C LEU A 48 -5.19 -0.44 1.63
N LYS A 49 -5.91 -1.43 1.09
CA LYS A 49 -6.27 -1.48 -0.33
C LYS A 49 -7.18 -0.32 -0.73
N ALA A 50 -8.08 0.13 0.15
CA ALA A 50 -9.00 1.22 -0.13
C ALA A 50 -8.30 2.58 -0.36
N GLU A 51 -7.10 2.75 0.20
CA GLU A 51 -6.27 3.95 0.03
C GLU A 51 -5.47 3.95 -1.29
N LEU A 52 -5.40 2.82 -2.00
CA LEU A 52 -4.65 2.73 -3.25
C LEU A 52 -5.48 3.25 -4.45
N PRO A 53 -4.83 3.89 -5.43
CA PRO A 53 -5.50 4.27 -6.67
C PRO A 53 -5.99 3.04 -7.44
N GLN A 54 -7.07 3.21 -8.20
CA GLN A 54 -7.50 2.19 -9.15
C GLN A 54 -6.47 2.05 -10.28
N LEU A 55 -6.09 0.81 -10.59
CA LEU A 55 -5.15 0.46 -11.66
C LEU A 55 -5.83 0.35 -13.01
#